data_AF-A0A859EN18-F1
#
_entry.id   AF-A0A859EN18-F1
#
_cell.length_a   1.000
_cell.length_b   1.000
_cell.length_c   1.000
_cell.angle_alpha   90.00
_cell.angle_beta   90.00
_cell.angle_gamma   90.00
#
_symmetry.space_group_name_H-M   'P 1'
#
loop_
_entity.id
_entity.type
_entity.pdbx_description
1 polymer ?
#
loop_
_entity_poly.entity_id
_entity_poly.type
_entity_poly.pdbx_seq_one_letter_code
_entity_poly.pdbx_strand_id
1 'polypeptide(L)'
;MALTDEKIQELQVNVLDIIKESDAGKDYTIPRTNYKYRLINEINETTQAIAVAPLDKEGNPDFSQTTIVVAGTQSPNNENNNHVIESGFNAVLARNQLTEQTKDVREFYNQSLASAKKMAGKGQEVDISNMSGFSQAGPAVAKVAAEMKVQKITNFMDWGAWNSLTKNTADYRGISDEELAYINKHLHSYSDQGKDLTSWDGHGGIIPYGKVFTVEGKHHNAGLPKIKGNRPDFEWYEKNGLFCSGMTEKQVKKIAKLKAKMYEINAATANYGLDYAKKNPDHYVLEYLKEYGDFAPEPSKQDLIAINREYIDELHASLRTSSGDKTISLREELVRTSAQTAQLQAEQFEQEIKDKLASAKSKVEAHISELRNASFTLAHKLSSGEVEDLLSELTLSKAWNGGTEASTLASASAYTTKMTEIAGNLNKAADNIVAIDQKGAQIFEKS
;
A
#
# COMPACT_ATOMS: atom_id res chain seq x y z
N MET A 1 2.10 16.65 -6.28
CA MET A 1 1.58 15.47 -5.54
C MET A 1 2.52 15.20 -4.40
N ALA A 2 2.05 14.94 -3.17
CA ALA A 2 2.94 14.64 -2.06
C ALA A 2 3.87 13.44 -2.32
N LEU A 3 5.04 13.42 -1.65
CA LEU A 3 5.97 12.29 -1.73
C LEU A 3 5.32 10.96 -1.30
N THR A 4 5.79 9.87 -1.90
CA THR A 4 5.37 8.51 -1.54
C THR A 4 5.87 8.10 -0.16
N ASP A 5 5.19 7.17 0.51
CA ASP A 5 5.59 6.72 1.85
C ASP A 5 7.01 6.14 1.85
N GLU A 6 7.38 5.45 0.77
CA GLU A 6 8.73 4.93 0.51
C GLU A 6 9.79 6.03 0.57
N LYS A 7 9.56 7.15 -0.13
CA LYS A 7 10.49 8.30 -0.09
C LYS A 7 10.52 8.98 1.28
N ILE A 8 9.39 9.02 1.97
CA ILE A 8 9.34 9.57 3.33
C ILE A 8 10.13 8.70 4.29
N GLN A 9 10.02 7.37 4.19
CA GLN A 9 10.79 6.45 5.01
C GLN A 9 12.30 6.69 4.85
N GLU A 10 12.78 6.92 3.62
CA GLU A 10 14.19 7.22 3.38
C GLU A 10 14.62 8.49 4.10
N LEU A 11 13.84 9.57 4.02
CA LEU A 11 14.12 10.80 4.76
C LEU A 11 14.08 10.55 6.27
N GLN A 12 13.12 9.78 6.76
CA GLN A 12 12.97 9.47 8.18
C GLN A 12 14.13 8.63 8.73
N VAL A 13 14.66 7.70 7.94
CA VAL A 13 15.83 6.89 8.31
C VAL A 13 17.12 7.73 8.35
N ASN A 14 17.24 8.71 7.46
CA ASN A 14 18.46 9.53 7.34
C ASN A 14 18.37 10.89 8.06
N VAL A 15 17.25 11.23 8.71
CA VAL A 15 16.99 12.58 9.26
C VAL A 15 18.12 13.07 10.18
N LEU A 16 18.68 12.20 11.02
CA LEU A 16 19.75 12.57 11.94
C LEU A 16 21.09 12.80 11.23
N ASP A 17 21.35 12.07 10.15
CA ASP A 17 22.57 12.24 9.36
C ASP A 17 22.48 13.51 8.52
N ILE A 18 21.32 13.76 7.92
CA ILE A 18 21.03 14.99 7.16
C ILE A 18 21.25 16.24 8.03
N ILE A 19 20.73 16.25 9.27
CA ILE A 19 20.88 17.36 10.21
C ILE A 19 22.35 17.60 10.59
N LYS A 20 23.20 16.56 10.58
CA LYS A 20 24.63 16.68 10.91
C LYS A 20 25.48 17.13 9.73
N GLU A 21 25.11 16.71 8.52
CA GLU A 21 25.95 16.82 7.32
C GLU A 21 25.58 18.02 6.43
N SER A 22 24.42 18.64 6.62
CA SER A 22 23.89 19.68 5.74
C SER A 22 23.19 20.81 6.51
N ASP A 23 23.03 21.95 5.85
CA ASP A 23 22.39 23.16 6.37
C ASP A 23 21.27 23.63 5.41
N ALA A 24 20.38 24.50 5.88
CA ALA A 24 19.37 25.17 5.04
C ALA A 24 19.97 25.75 3.76
N GLY A 25 19.28 25.53 2.64
CA GLY A 25 19.65 26.02 1.32
C GLY A 25 20.62 25.13 0.54
N LYS A 26 21.20 24.09 1.16
CA LYS A 26 22.07 23.11 0.49
C LYS A 26 21.28 21.93 -0.08
N ASP A 27 21.86 21.29 -1.11
CA ASP A 27 21.37 20.02 -1.64
C ASP A 27 21.93 18.84 -0.86
N TYR A 28 21.07 17.86 -0.58
CA TYR A 28 21.43 16.58 0.01
C TYR A 28 21.05 15.44 -0.93
N THR A 29 21.90 14.41 -1.01
CA THR A 29 21.65 13.21 -1.81
C THR A 29 21.57 12.01 -0.87
N ILE A 30 20.46 11.27 -0.91
CA ILE A 30 20.27 10.07 -0.08
C ILE A 30 21.26 8.97 -0.51
N PRO A 31 22.13 8.44 0.39
CA PRO A 31 23.25 7.54 0.07
C PRO A 31 22.95 6.14 -0.52
N ARG A 32 21.74 5.86 -1.02
CA ARG A 32 21.38 4.57 -1.68
C ARG A 32 20.48 4.71 -2.89
N THR A 33 19.56 5.67 -2.85
CA THR A 33 18.56 5.89 -3.90
C THR A 33 18.95 7.01 -4.85
N ASN A 34 19.97 7.79 -4.50
CA ASN A 34 20.39 8.99 -5.22
C ASN A 34 19.27 10.03 -5.39
N TYR A 35 18.21 9.94 -4.58
CA TYR A 35 17.22 11.00 -4.51
C TYR A 35 17.83 12.26 -3.92
N LYS A 36 17.56 13.38 -4.56
CA LYS A 36 18.13 14.67 -4.22
C LYS A 36 17.06 15.59 -3.68
N TYR A 37 17.43 16.34 -2.65
CA TYR A 37 16.55 17.24 -1.95
C TYR A 37 17.27 18.55 -1.65
N ARG A 38 16.55 19.67 -1.76
CA ARG A 38 16.97 20.96 -1.18
C ARG A 38 16.53 20.99 0.28
N LEU A 39 17.46 21.19 1.21
CA LEU A 39 17.11 21.52 2.59
C LEU A 39 16.48 22.92 2.63
N ILE A 40 15.30 22.99 3.21
CA ILE A 40 14.51 24.22 3.37
C ILE A 40 14.72 24.81 4.75
N ASN A 41 14.72 23.96 5.78
CA ASN A 41 14.88 24.33 7.18
C ASN A 41 15.30 23.09 8.00
N GLU A 42 15.86 23.33 9.17
CA GLU A 42 16.40 22.30 10.05
C GLU A 42 16.43 22.82 11.48
N ILE A 43 16.23 21.91 12.43
CA ILE A 43 16.38 22.19 13.85
C ILE A 43 17.03 20.98 14.50
N ASN A 44 17.96 21.23 15.42
CA ASN A 44 18.72 20.20 16.12
C ASN A 44 18.79 20.50 17.62
N GLU A 45 17.61 20.65 18.25
CA GLU A 45 17.47 20.92 19.67
C GLU A 45 16.66 19.78 20.34
N THR A 46 15.83 20.07 21.34
CA THR A 46 14.88 19.11 21.93
C THR A 46 14.00 18.45 20.86
N THR A 47 13.62 19.23 19.84
CA THR A 47 13.04 18.74 18.60
C THR A 47 14.11 18.69 17.52
N GLN A 48 14.21 17.55 16.84
CA GLN A 48 15.10 17.38 15.68
C GLN A 48 14.24 17.15 14.45
N ALA A 49 14.33 18.06 13.49
CA ALA A 49 13.51 17.99 12.29
C ALA A 49 14.21 18.62 11.10
N ILE A 50 13.81 18.19 9.92
CA ILE A 50 14.17 18.82 8.65
C ILE A 50 12.92 19.13 7.85
N ALA A 51 13.00 20.17 7.03
CA ALA A 51 12.10 20.42 5.94
C ALA A 51 12.89 20.34 4.64
N VAL A 52 12.37 19.61 3.65
CA VAL A 52 13.05 19.39 2.37
C VAL A 52 12.11 19.53 1.20
N ALA A 53 12.61 20.02 0.07
CA ALA A 53 11.91 20.00 -1.22
C ALA A 53 12.63 19.03 -2.17
N PRO A 54 11.93 18.10 -2.84
CA PRO A 54 12.56 17.21 -3.82
C PRO A 54 13.09 18.02 -5.01
N LEU A 55 14.23 17.60 -5.57
CA LEU A 55 14.75 18.18 -6.81
C LEU A 55 14.21 17.43 -8.03
N ASP A 56 13.86 18.19 -9.08
CA ASP A 56 13.64 17.65 -10.42
C ASP A 56 14.97 17.18 -11.06
N LYS A 57 14.91 16.77 -12.33
CA LYS A 57 16.07 16.21 -13.04
C LYS A 57 17.10 17.28 -13.40
N GLU A 58 16.62 18.49 -13.60
CA GLU A 58 17.38 19.68 -13.90
C GLU A 58 18.01 20.27 -12.63
N GLY A 59 17.65 19.74 -11.45
CA GLY A 59 18.16 20.15 -10.15
C GLY A 59 17.37 21.29 -9.49
N ASN A 60 16.18 21.62 -10.00
CA ASN A 60 15.34 22.64 -9.42
C ASN A 60 14.47 22.05 -8.30
N PRO A 61 14.35 22.74 -7.15
CA PRO A 61 13.47 22.32 -6.07
C PRO A 61 11.98 22.50 -6.42
N ASP A 62 11.19 21.46 -6.18
CA ASP A 62 9.72 21.51 -6.22
C ASP A 62 9.17 21.88 -4.83
N PHE A 63 9.00 23.18 -4.60
CA PHE A 63 8.49 23.72 -3.33
C PHE A 63 7.02 23.38 -3.05
N SER A 64 6.25 22.94 -4.06
CA SER A 64 4.88 22.43 -3.87
C SER A 64 4.86 21.06 -3.18
N GLN A 65 6.01 20.38 -3.14
CA GLN A 65 6.18 19.08 -2.50
C GLN A 65 7.09 19.14 -1.27
N THR A 66 7.18 20.31 -0.63
CA THR A 66 7.97 20.45 0.59
C THR A 66 7.43 19.49 1.65
N THR A 67 8.34 18.83 2.35
CA THR A 67 8.04 17.76 3.32
C THR A 67 8.78 18.03 4.61
N ILE A 68 8.08 17.88 5.74
CA ILE A 68 8.69 17.96 7.07
C ILE A 68 8.86 16.55 7.64
N VAL A 69 10.04 16.26 8.19
CA VAL A 69 10.36 14.99 8.85
C VAL A 69 10.91 15.28 10.23
N VAL A 70 10.26 14.73 11.25
CA VAL A 70 10.58 14.93 12.66
C VAL A 70 11.11 13.61 13.23
N ALA A 71 12.31 13.65 13.79
CA ALA A 71 12.92 12.48 14.42
C ALA A 71 12.23 12.13 15.74
N GLY A 72 12.29 10.85 16.12
CA GLY A 72 11.90 10.41 17.45
C GLY A 72 12.94 10.81 18.49
N THR A 73 12.52 10.91 19.74
CA THR A 73 13.37 11.30 20.86
C THR A 73 14.54 10.34 21.06
N GLN A 74 15.74 10.89 21.30
CA GLN A 74 17.03 10.19 21.22
C GLN A 74 17.25 9.13 22.30
N SER A 75 17.90 8.01 21.93
CA SER A 75 18.45 7.03 22.88
C SER A 75 19.60 7.64 23.71
N PRO A 76 19.78 7.28 25.00
CA PRO A 76 20.85 7.79 25.86
C PRO A 76 22.28 7.59 25.33
N ASN A 77 22.47 6.71 24.35
CA ASN A 77 23.80 6.31 23.85
C ASN A 77 24.21 6.99 22.53
N ASN A 78 23.49 8.02 22.08
CA ASN A 78 23.92 8.78 20.90
C ASN A 78 24.96 9.82 21.33
N GLU A 79 26.16 9.80 20.74
CA GLU A 79 27.32 10.65 21.12
C GLU A 79 27.05 12.17 20.99
N ASN A 80 25.88 12.55 20.45
CA ASN A 80 25.45 13.94 20.22
C ASN A 80 24.36 14.40 21.21
N ASN A 81 24.24 13.76 22.38
CA ASN A 81 23.14 14.00 23.31
C ASN A 81 23.50 15.01 24.41
N ASN A 82 23.07 16.27 24.23
CA ASN A 82 23.10 17.28 25.30
C ASN A 82 21.75 17.41 26.05
N HIS A 83 20.71 16.63 25.69
CA HIS A 83 19.32 16.80 26.18
C HIS A 83 18.67 15.51 26.76
N VAL A 84 19.47 14.55 27.24
CA VAL A 84 19.04 13.23 27.76
C VAL A 84 17.89 13.35 28.78
N ILE A 85 17.92 14.36 29.64
CA ILE A 85 16.94 14.54 30.72
C ILE A 85 15.56 14.94 30.18
N GLU A 86 15.52 15.87 29.23
CA GLU A 86 14.28 16.32 28.57
C GLU A 86 13.65 15.20 27.75
N SER A 87 14.48 14.38 27.09
CA SER A 87 14.00 13.22 26.33
C SER A 87 13.27 12.18 27.17
N GLY A 88 13.78 11.88 28.37
CA GLY A 88 13.14 10.95 29.30
C GLY A 88 11.84 11.51 29.87
N PHE A 89 11.81 12.82 30.17
CA PHE A 89 10.61 13.48 30.68
C PHE A 89 9.50 13.55 29.62
N ASN A 90 9.83 13.88 28.37
CA ASN A 90 8.88 13.88 27.26
C ASN A 90 8.32 12.48 26.99
N ALA A 91 9.14 11.43 27.09
CA ALA A 91 8.68 10.05 26.94
C ALA A 91 7.68 9.65 28.04
N VAL A 92 7.89 10.11 29.28
CA VAL A 92 6.96 9.89 30.40
C VAL A 92 5.68 10.71 30.24
N LEU A 93 5.77 11.97 29.80
CA LEU A 93 4.60 12.81 29.53
C LEU A 93 3.73 12.28 28.38
N ALA A 94 4.36 11.75 27.31
CA ALA A 94 3.67 11.13 26.18
C ALA A 94 2.80 9.92 26.59
N ARG A 95 3.04 9.33 27.78
CA ARG A 95 2.19 8.28 28.35
C ARG A 95 0.87 8.79 28.91
N ASN A 96 0.70 10.11 29.03
CA ASN A 96 -0.49 10.71 29.63
C ASN A 96 -1.20 11.70 28.69
N GLN A 97 -0.45 12.43 27.84
CA GLN A 97 -0.99 13.42 26.90
C GLN A 97 0.05 13.82 25.83
N LEU A 98 -0.32 14.70 24.89
CA LEU A 98 0.63 15.30 23.95
C LEU A 98 1.73 16.11 24.66
N THR A 99 2.96 16.00 24.16
CA THR A 99 4.16 16.62 24.73
C THR A 99 4.33 18.07 24.27
N GLU A 100 5.21 18.83 24.94
CA GLU A 100 5.62 20.18 24.52
C GLU A 100 6.23 20.20 23.09
N GLN A 101 6.73 19.05 22.61
CA GLN A 101 7.19 18.85 21.23
C GLN A 101 6.13 19.24 20.18
N THR A 102 4.84 19.18 20.50
CA THR A 102 3.76 19.63 19.61
C THR A 102 3.88 21.12 19.27
N LYS A 103 4.30 21.94 20.24
CA LYS A 103 4.51 23.38 20.03
C LYS A 103 5.70 23.61 19.11
N ASP A 104 6.80 22.91 19.35
CA ASP A 104 8.02 23.00 18.52
C ASP A 104 7.74 22.55 17.08
N VAL A 105 7.00 21.45 16.88
CA VAL A 105 6.61 20.98 15.54
C VAL A 105 5.73 22.00 14.83
N ARG A 106 4.82 22.67 15.54
CA ARG A 106 3.98 23.75 14.99
C ARG A 106 4.80 24.97 14.60
N GLU A 107 5.75 25.36 15.43
CA GLU A 107 6.65 26.47 15.14
C GLU A 107 7.55 26.14 13.94
N PHE A 108 8.14 24.94 13.93
CA PHE A 108 8.97 24.46 12.84
C PHE A 108 8.19 24.38 11.51
N TYR A 109 6.92 23.98 11.53
CA TYR A 109 6.04 24.04 10.36
C TYR A 109 5.97 25.46 9.77
N ASN A 110 5.66 26.45 10.61
CA ASN A 110 5.51 27.84 10.18
C ASN A 110 6.83 28.42 9.65
N GLN A 111 7.94 28.13 10.33
CA GLN A 111 9.29 28.56 9.90
C GLN A 111 9.69 27.90 8.58
N SER A 112 9.38 26.61 8.40
CA SER A 112 9.69 25.87 7.17
C SER A 112 8.87 26.38 5.98
N LEU A 113 7.57 26.64 6.17
CA LEU A 113 6.72 27.22 5.14
C LEU A 113 7.19 28.64 4.76
N ALA A 114 7.58 29.46 5.74
CA ALA A 114 8.12 30.79 5.48
C ALA A 114 9.47 30.71 4.71
N SER A 115 10.33 29.78 5.08
CA SER A 115 11.62 29.54 4.42
C SER A 115 11.43 29.04 2.98
N ALA A 116 10.52 28.10 2.75
CA ALA A 116 10.16 27.64 1.41
C ALA A 116 9.65 28.79 0.54
N LYS A 117 8.77 29.65 1.07
CA LYS A 117 8.27 30.84 0.35
C LYS A 117 9.36 31.85 0.02
N LYS A 118 10.38 31.99 0.87
CA LYS A 118 11.51 32.88 0.63
C LYS A 118 12.48 32.33 -0.42
N MET A 119 12.68 31.00 -0.43
CA MET A 119 13.53 30.32 -1.40
C MET A 119 12.86 30.20 -2.78
N ALA A 120 11.53 30.11 -2.80
CA ALA A 120 10.75 30.05 -4.03
C ALA A 120 10.80 31.38 -4.80
N GLY A 121 11.02 31.28 -6.10
CA GLY A 121 10.92 32.38 -7.05
C GLY A 121 9.47 32.85 -7.27
N LYS A 122 9.32 34.05 -7.83
CA LYS A 122 8.01 34.67 -8.08
C LYS A 122 7.13 33.76 -8.95
N GLY A 123 5.96 33.41 -8.44
CA GLY A 123 4.96 32.60 -9.15
C GLY A 123 5.13 31.08 -9.00
N GLN A 124 6.12 30.61 -8.24
CA GLN A 124 6.20 29.20 -7.87
C GLN A 124 5.19 28.88 -6.77
N GLU A 125 4.55 27.72 -6.89
CA GLU A 125 3.67 27.17 -5.87
C GLU A 125 4.51 26.64 -4.68
N VAL A 126 4.03 26.87 -3.47
CA VAL A 126 4.71 26.48 -2.24
C VAL A 126 3.71 25.86 -1.29
N ASP A 127 3.97 24.63 -0.87
CA ASP A 127 3.12 23.91 0.08
C ASP A 127 3.94 22.93 0.93
N ILE A 128 3.49 22.68 2.16
CA ILE A 128 3.95 21.54 2.95
C ILE A 128 3.00 20.38 2.66
N SER A 129 3.34 19.60 1.64
CA SER A 129 2.48 18.53 1.13
C SER A 129 2.50 17.25 1.99
N ASN A 130 3.55 17.07 2.82
CA ASN A 130 3.67 15.90 3.69
C ASN A 130 4.36 16.24 5.02
N MET A 131 3.94 15.57 6.10
CA MET A 131 4.64 15.57 7.38
C MET A 131 4.82 14.14 7.90
N SER A 132 5.98 13.88 8.51
CA SER A 132 6.37 12.58 9.04
C SER A 132 6.92 12.68 10.44
N GLY A 133 6.49 11.79 11.32
CA GLY A 133 7.02 11.63 12.67
C GLY A 133 7.42 10.19 12.94
N PHE A 134 8.53 10.01 13.66
CA PHE A 134 8.95 8.72 14.20
C PHE A 134 8.76 8.68 15.72
N SER A 135 8.28 7.55 16.25
CA SER A 135 8.18 7.33 17.69
C SER A 135 7.32 8.40 18.39
N GLN A 136 7.86 9.07 19.41
CA GLN A 136 7.16 10.08 20.21
C GLN A 136 6.76 11.32 19.39
N ALA A 137 7.43 11.59 18.26
CA ALA A 137 7.07 12.70 17.39
C ALA A 137 5.82 12.41 16.54
N GLY A 138 5.44 11.14 16.36
CA GLY A 138 4.30 10.73 15.54
C GLY A 138 2.99 11.45 15.92
N PRO A 139 2.55 11.39 17.18
CA PRO A 139 1.33 12.08 17.61
C PRO A 139 1.37 13.61 17.47
N ALA A 140 2.52 14.23 17.74
CA ALA A 140 2.71 15.68 17.58
C ALA A 140 2.59 16.09 16.11
N VAL A 141 3.23 15.34 15.21
CA VAL A 141 3.13 15.52 13.76
C VAL A 141 1.70 15.32 13.28
N ALA A 142 1.02 14.25 13.72
CA ALA A 142 -0.36 13.97 13.34
C ALA A 142 -1.30 15.14 13.71
N LYS A 143 -1.14 15.69 14.92
CA LYS A 143 -1.91 16.85 15.37
C LYS A 143 -1.63 18.08 14.51
N VAL A 144 -0.36 18.49 14.39
CA VAL A 144 0.00 19.73 13.67
C VAL A 144 -0.38 19.63 12.20
N ALA A 145 -0.17 18.48 11.57
CA ALA A 145 -0.56 18.25 10.19
C ALA A 145 -2.09 18.36 9.99
N ALA A 146 -2.89 17.88 10.96
CA ALA A 146 -4.35 18.00 10.92
C ALA A 146 -4.86 19.42 11.16
N GLU A 147 -4.19 20.19 12.02
CA GLU A 147 -4.44 21.63 12.23
C GLU A 147 -4.16 22.41 10.94
N MET A 148 -3.04 22.12 10.28
CA MET A 148 -2.56 22.82 9.10
C MET A 148 -3.14 22.29 7.78
N LYS A 149 -3.93 21.21 7.82
CA LYS A 149 -4.53 20.54 6.65
C LYS A 149 -3.51 20.09 5.61
N VAL A 150 -2.40 19.53 6.09
CA VAL A 150 -1.36 18.92 5.24
C VAL A 150 -1.94 17.75 4.47
N GLN A 151 -1.69 17.72 3.16
CA GLN A 151 -2.29 16.75 2.23
C GLN A 151 -2.10 15.29 2.66
N LYS A 152 -0.92 14.94 3.18
CA LYS A 152 -0.56 13.57 3.53
C LYS A 152 0.27 13.52 4.81
N ILE A 153 0.07 12.49 5.62
CA ILE A 153 0.83 12.27 6.86
C ILE A 153 1.38 10.84 6.82
N THR A 154 2.67 10.67 7.09
CA THR A 154 3.32 9.35 7.05
C THR A 154 4.16 9.15 8.30
N ASN A 155 3.68 8.38 9.27
CA ASN A 155 4.40 8.17 10.53
C ASN A 155 4.95 6.75 10.66
N PHE A 156 5.88 6.59 11.59
CA PHE A 156 6.55 5.32 11.88
C PHE A 156 6.66 5.08 13.38
N MET A 157 6.20 3.92 13.83
CA MET A 157 6.31 3.44 15.22
C MET A 157 5.73 4.41 16.26
N ASP A 158 4.58 5.03 15.98
CA ASP A 158 3.96 6.08 16.80
C ASP A 158 3.83 5.67 18.28
N TRP A 159 4.68 6.25 19.13
CA TRP A 159 4.66 6.02 20.57
C TRP A 159 3.67 6.96 21.24
N GLY A 160 2.80 6.44 22.11
CA GLY A 160 1.84 7.29 22.84
C GLY A 160 0.67 7.74 21.95
N ALA A 161 0.46 7.07 20.81
CA ALA A 161 -0.64 7.35 19.90
C ALA A 161 -2.01 7.29 20.60
N TRP A 162 -2.24 6.27 21.43
CA TRP A 162 -3.48 6.18 22.22
C TRP A 162 -3.70 7.38 23.14
N ASN A 163 -2.67 7.75 23.91
CA ASN A 163 -2.74 8.85 24.87
C ASN A 163 -2.99 10.21 24.24
N SER A 164 -2.60 10.39 22.98
CA SER A 164 -2.86 11.63 22.25
C SER A 164 -4.35 11.93 22.04
N LEU A 165 -5.22 10.92 22.15
CA LEU A 165 -6.68 11.06 22.06
C LEU A 165 -7.35 11.23 23.44
N THR A 166 -6.61 11.07 24.53
CA THR A 166 -7.18 11.00 25.87
C THR A 166 -7.53 12.38 26.41
N LYS A 167 -8.82 12.64 26.60
CA LYS A 167 -9.39 13.89 27.13
C LYS A 167 -9.35 13.93 28.68
N ASN A 168 -8.16 13.89 29.26
CA ASN A 168 -8.00 13.67 30.72
C ASN A 168 -7.80 14.92 31.59
N THR A 169 -7.83 16.14 31.05
CA THR A 169 -7.62 17.38 31.84
C THR A 169 -8.47 18.55 31.34
N ALA A 170 -8.69 19.55 32.21
CA ALA A 170 -9.35 20.81 31.86
C ALA A 170 -8.58 21.64 30.81
N ASP A 171 -7.27 21.35 30.65
CA ASP A 171 -6.36 21.94 29.66
C ASP A 171 -6.06 20.95 28.53
N TYR A 172 -7.10 20.44 27.86
CA TYR A 172 -6.94 19.44 26.80
C TYR A 172 -6.01 19.93 25.68
N ARG A 173 -4.85 19.29 25.55
CA ARG A 173 -3.88 19.52 24.45
C ARG A 173 -3.86 18.41 23.40
N GLY A 174 -4.73 17.40 23.51
CA GLY A 174 -4.79 16.24 22.63
C GLY A 174 -5.38 16.53 21.24
N ILE A 175 -5.56 15.47 20.46
CA ILE A 175 -6.14 15.52 19.11
C ILE A 175 -7.67 15.66 19.22
N SER A 176 -8.26 16.71 18.64
CA SER A 176 -9.73 16.89 18.65
C SER A 176 -10.46 15.84 17.80
N ASP A 177 -11.78 15.75 17.91
CA ASP A 177 -12.56 14.81 17.10
C ASP A 177 -12.52 15.19 15.60
N GLU A 178 -12.48 16.49 15.28
CA GLU A 178 -12.30 17.00 13.92
C GLU A 178 -10.89 16.72 13.37
N GLU A 179 -9.87 16.87 14.21
CA GLU A 179 -8.48 16.53 13.86
C GLU A 179 -8.36 15.02 13.62
N LEU A 180 -8.94 14.18 14.49
CA LEU A 180 -8.97 12.74 14.34
C LEU A 180 -9.67 12.30 13.05
N ALA A 181 -10.81 12.92 12.71
CA ALA A 181 -11.51 12.64 11.47
C ALA A 181 -10.67 12.99 10.22
N TYR A 182 -9.82 14.03 10.32
CA TYR A 182 -8.87 14.38 9.27
C TYR A 182 -7.73 13.36 9.21
N ILE A 183 -7.10 13.05 10.35
CA ILE A 183 -6.01 12.08 10.47
C ILE A 183 -6.42 10.72 9.89
N ASN A 184 -7.62 10.23 10.20
CA ASN A 184 -8.14 8.96 9.69
C ASN A 184 -8.25 8.90 8.16
N LYS A 185 -8.29 10.04 7.46
CA LYS A 185 -8.33 10.11 5.99
C LYS A 185 -6.97 10.32 5.35
N HIS A 186 -6.03 10.95 6.08
CA HIS A 186 -4.79 11.49 5.50
C HIS A 186 -3.51 10.83 6.05
N LEU A 187 -3.60 10.07 7.14
CA LEU A 187 -2.45 9.48 7.81
C LEU A 187 -2.26 8.01 7.47
N HIS A 188 -1.04 7.66 7.06
CA HIS A 188 -0.51 6.30 7.09
C HIS A 188 0.48 6.18 8.26
N SER A 189 0.33 5.16 9.11
CA SER A 189 1.32 4.85 10.15
C SER A 189 1.84 3.43 9.95
N TYR A 190 3.15 3.24 10.08
CA TYR A 190 3.79 1.93 9.97
C TYR A 190 4.29 1.46 11.33
N SER A 191 3.93 0.24 11.72
CA SER A 191 4.27 -0.34 13.03
C SER A 191 4.82 -1.75 12.90
N ASP A 192 5.74 -2.12 13.79
CA ASP A 192 6.20 -3.49 13.95
C ASP A 192 5.15 -4.34 14.70
N GLN A 193 4.99 -5.60 14.30
CA GLN A 193 4.07 -6.54 14.94
C GLN A 193 4.45 -6.82 16.39
N GLY A 194 5.75 -6.93 16.68
CA GLY A 194 6.25 -7.24 18.02
C GLY A 194 6.18 -6.09 19.03
N LYS A 195 5.78 -4.89 18.57
CA LYS A 195 5.62 -3.67 19.38
C LYS A 195 6.82 -3.38 20.27
N ASP A 196 8.03 -3.43 19.71
CA ASP A 196 9.31 -3.42 20.42
C ASP A 196 9.37 -2.42 21.58
N LEU A 197 9.70 -1.16 21.31
CA LEU A 197 9.64 -0.12 22.32
C LEU A 197 8.20 0.36 22.55
N THR A 198 7.38 0.44 21.50
CA THR A 198 6.01 0.99 21.59
C THR A 198 5.12 0.26 22.59
N SER A 199 5.34 -1.03 22.89
CA SER A 199 4.60 -1.76 23.93
C SER A 199 4.69 -1.15 25.34
N TRP A 200 5.72 -0.33 25.58
CA TRP A 200 5.99 0.33 26.86
C TRP A 200 5.38 1.74 26.97
N ASP A 201 4.53 2.14 26.03
CA ASP A 201 3.87 3.45 26.01
C ASP A 201 2.67 3.57 26.97
N GLY A 202 2.37 2.50 27.70
CA GLY A 202 1.24 2.40 28.64
C GLY A 202 -0.04 1.82 28.03
N HIS A 203 -0.08 1.62 26.71
CA HIS A 203 -1.24 1.08 25.98
C HIS A 203 -0.85 -0.03 25.00
N GLY A 204 0.33 -0.64 25.16
CA GLY A 204 0.77 -1.78 24.35
C GLY A 204 1.12 -1.41 22.91
N GLY A 205 1.42 -0.14 22.61
CA GLY A 205 1.78 0.31 21.26
C GLY A 205 0.60 0.32 20.28
N ILE A 206 -0.62 0.52 20.79
CA ILE A 206 -1.83 0.68 19.98
C ILE A 206 -1.81 2.06 19.32
N ILE A 207 -2.08 2.08 18.02
CA ILE A 207 -2.20 3.30 17.20
C ILE A 207 -3.66 3.40 16.75
N PRO A 208 -4.50 4.24 17.40
CA PRO A 208 -5.95 4.26 17.18
C PRO A 208 -6.43 5.23 16.09
N TYR A 209 -5.54 5.69 15.23
CA TYR A 209 -5.85 6.67 14.19
C TYR A 209 -5.12 6.36 12.89
N GLY A 210 -5.62 6.95 11.80
CA GLY A 210 -5.06 6.75 10.47
C GLY A 210 -5.23 5.33 9.95
N LYS A 211 -4.60 5.07 8.81
CA LYS A 211 -4.42 3.73 8.26
C LYS A 211 -3.12 3.15 8.82
N VAL A 212 -3.23 2.13 9.66
CA VAL A 212 -2.08 1.48 10.28
C VAL A 212 -1.65 0.27 9.45
N PHE A 213 -0.38 0.24 9.04
CA PHE A 213 0.26 -0.89 8.42
C PHE A 213 1.15 -1.61 9.44
N THR A 214 0.82 -2.85 9.78
CA THR A 214 1.60 -3.69 10.68
C THR A 214 2.50 -4.62 9.88
N VAL A 215 3.79 -4.70 10.21
CA VAL A 215 4.77 -5.55 9.51
C VAL A 215 5.42 -6.54 10.45
N GLU A 216 5.70 -7.75 9.98
CA GLU A 216 6.36 -8.78 10.79
C GLU A 216 7.77 -8.31 11.22
N GLY A 217 8.05 -8.45 12.51
CA GLY A 217 9.31 -8.03 13.12
C GLY A 217 9.09 -7.39 14.49
N LYS A 218 10.19 -7.18 15.22
CA LYS A 218 10.20 -6.53 16.53
C LYS A 218 11.40 -5.61 16.63
N HIS A 219 11.31 -4.44 15.99
CA HIS A 219 12.39 -3.48 15.95
C HIS A 219 11.83 -2.06 15.85
N HIS A 220 12.11 -1.23 16.85
CA HIS A 220 11.71 0.17 16.86
C HIS A 220 12.56 1.03 15.90
N ASN A 221 12.31 0.90 14.60
CA ASN A 221 13.09 1.56 13.54
C ASN A 221 12.20 1.91 12.34
N ALA A 222 12.29 3.16 11.86
CA ALA A 222 11.55 3.63 10.70
C ALA A 222 11.86 2.84 9.40
N GLY A 223 13.04 2.24 9.27
CA GLY A 223 13.46 1.43 8.12
C GLY A 223 13.13 -0.07 8.21
N LEU A 224 12.47 -0.52 9.28
CA LEU A 224 12.00 -1.90 9.39
C LEU A 224 10.97 -2.23 8.29
N PRO A 225 9.87 -1.48 8.13
CA PRO A 225 8.91 -1.74 7.06
C PRO A 225 9.58 -1.71 5.69
N LYS A 226 9.28 -2.67 4.82
CA LYS A 226 9.61 -2.56 3.39
C LYS A 226 8.42 -2.01 2.64
N ILE A 227 8.58 -0.86 2.01
CA ILE A 227 7.50 -0.05 1.45
C ILE A 227 7.77 0.13 -0.04
N LYS A 228 6.73 -0.01 -0.87
CA LYS A 228 6.75 0.30 -2.30
C LYS A 228 5.61 1.28 -2.58
N GLY A 229 5.95 2.50 -2.97
CA GLY A 229 4.96 3.59 -3.09
C GLY A 229 4.35 3.96 -1.73
N ASN A 230 3.05 3.72 -1.55
CA ASN A 230 2.27 4.16 -0.37
C ASN A 230 1.71 2.99 0.48
N ARG A 231 2.37 1.82 0.44
CA ARG A 231 1.97 0.61 1.15
C ARG A 231 3.14 -0.36 1.32
N PRO A 232 3.00 -1.40 2.17
CA PRO A 232 3.98 -2.47 2.24
C PRO A 232 4.25 -3.12 0.88
N ASP A 233 5.52 -3.46 0.63
CA ASP A 233 5.95 -4.20 -0.57
C ASP A 233 5.59 -5.68 -0.43
N PHE A 234 4.36 -6.03 -0.81
CA PHE A 234 3.86 -7.40 -0.68
C PHE A 234 4.70 -8.43 -1.43
N GLU A 235 5.34 -8.06 -2.56
CA GLU A 235 6.22 -8.95 -3.30
C GLU A 235 7.47 -9.28 -2.48
N TRP A 236 8.06 -8.26 -1.84
CA TRP A 236 9.19 -8.44 -0.94
C TRP A 236 8.81 -9.30 0.26
N TYR A 237 7.69 -9.01 0.94
CA TYR A 237 7.26 -9.78 2.11
C TYR A 237 6.96 -11.24 1.77
N GLU A 238 6.25 -11.50 0.67
CA GLU A 238 5.95 -12.84 0.20
C GLU A 238 7.22 -13.63 -0.14
N LYS A 239 8.18 -13.00 -0.82
CA LYS A 239 9.48 -13.60 -1.16
C LYS A 239 10.30 -13.95 0.09
N ASN A 240 10.23 -13.12 1.13
CA ASN A 240 10.97 -13.32 2.37
C ASN A 240 10.22 -14.18 3.40
N GLY A 241 9.00 -14.64 3.09
CA GLY A 241 8.21 -15.47 3.99
C GLY A 241 7.80 -14.73 5.27
N LEU A 242 7.58 -13.41 5.17
CA LEU A 242 7.20 -12.52 6.26
C LEU A 242 5.79 -11.98 6.02
N PHE A 243 5.01 -11.79 7.07
CA PHE A 243 3.70 -11.20 6.99
C PHE A 243 3.72 -9.67 7.07
N CYS A 244 2.71 -9.04 6.48
CA CYS A 244 2.32 -7.67 6.78
C CYS A 244 0.81 -7.50 6.56
N SER A 245 0.21 -6.52 7.22
CA SER A 245 -1.21 -6.20 7.06
C SER A 245 -1.58 -5.85 5.62
N GLY A 246 -2.78 -6.20 5.21
CA GLY A 246 -3.30 -5.94 3.87
C GLY A 246 -2.90 -6.97 2.82
N MET A 247 -2.37 -8.12 3.23
CA MET A 247 -2.17 -9.27 2.34
C MET A 247 -3.49 -9.97 2.04
N THR A 248 -3.61 -10.54 0.84
CA THR A 248 -4.75 -11.37 0.46
C THR A 248 -4.64 -12.77 1.08
N GLU A 249 -5.76 -13.51 1.11
CA GLU A 249 -5.77 -14.89 1.63
C GLU A 249 -4.76 -15.79 0.90
N LYS A 250 -4.63 -15.63 -0.43
CA LYS A 250 -3.68 -16.39 -1.24
C LYS A 250 -2.22 -16.12 -0.84
N GLN A 251 -1.87 -14.86 -0.61
CA GLN A 251 -0.52 -14.45 -0.18
C GLN A 251 -0.21 -15.03 1.21
N VAL A 252 -1.15 -14.89 2.14
CA VAL A 252 -1.01 -15.42 3.51
C VAL A 252 -0.83 -16.93 3.48
N LYS A 253 -1.68 -17.67 2.75
CA LYS A 253 -1.57 -19.14 2.63
C LYS A 253 -0.25 -19.57 1.99
N LYS A 254 0.31 -18.79 1.06
CA LYS A 254 1.61 -19.09 0.46
C LYS A 254 2.74 -18.95 1.49
N ILE A 255 2.76 -17.86 2.23
CA ILE A 255 3.76 -17.61 3.29
C ILE A 255 3.62 -18.64 4.42
N ALA A 256 2.38 -18.93 4.85
CA ALA A 256 2.10 -19.92 5.87
C ALA A 256 2.65 -21.31 5.53
N LYS A 257 2.53 -21.73 4.26
CA LYS A 257 3.15 -22.98 3.76
C LYS A 257 4.66 -22.95 3.83
N LEU A 258 5.28 -21.82 3.49
CA LEU A 258 6.74 -21.65 3.58
C LEU A 258 7.21 -21.72 5.04
N LYS A 259 6.58 -20.96 5.95
CA LYS A 259 6.87 -20.97 7.39
C LYS A 259 6.73 -22.38 7.99
N ALA A 260 5.63 -23.07 7.71
CA ALA A 260 5.39 -24.44 8.19
C ALA A 260 6.42 -25.45 7.68
N LYS A 261 6.85 -25.32 6.42
CA LYS A 261 7.89 -26.17 5.84
C LYS A 261 9.26 -25.92 6.49
N MET A 262 9.59 -24.67 6.76
CA MET A 262 10.87 -24.25 7.34
C MET A 262 10.94 -24.43 8.86
N TYR A 263 9.80 -24.58 9.55
CA TYR A 263 9.80 -24.75 11.00
C TYR A 263 10.54 -26.02 11.43
N GLU A 264 11.53 -25.90 12.29
CA GLU A 264 12.20 -27.05 12.91
C GLU A 264 11.63 -27.29 14.31
N ILE A 265 11.30 -28.56 14.61
CA ILE A 265 10.74 -28.91 15.91
C ILE A 265 11.81 -28.71 16.97
N ASN A 266 11.52 -27.87 17.96
CA ASN A 266 12.30 -27.73 19.15
C ASN A 266 12.02 -28.91 20.10
N ALA A 267 13.01 -29.77 20.27
CA ALA A 267 12.91 -30.97 21.11
C ALA A 267 12.51 -30.68 22.57
N ALA A 268 12.78 -29.47 23.09
CA ALA A 268 12.41 -29.07 24.45
C ALA A 268 10.91 -28.77 24.61
N THR A 269 10.25 -28.28 23.56
CA THR A 269 8.80 -27.95 23.57
C THR A 269 7.94 -28.98 22.85
N ALA A 270 8.56 -29.92 22.10
CA ALA A 270 7.88 -30.98 21.37
C ALA A 270 6.94 -31.84 22.24
N ASN A 271 7.31 -32.10 23.48
CA ASN A 271 6.51 -32.91 24.42
C ASN A 271 5.18 -32.27 24.84
N TYR A 272 5.00 -30.96 24.60
CA TYR A 272 3.76 -30.25 24.89
C TYR A 272 2.82 -30.17 23.68
N GLY A 273 3.16 -30.78 22.54
CA GLY A 273 2.33 -30.80 21.33
C GLY A 273 2.23 -29.46 20.58
N LEU A 274 2.66 -28.35 21.19
CA LEU A 274 2.62 -26.99 20.64
C LEU A 274 3.45 -26.83 19.35
N ASP A 275 4.56 -27.56 19.25
CA ASP A 275 5.48 -27.48 18.10
C ASP A 275 4.93 -28.17 16.84
N TYR A 276 4.09 -29.19 16.99
CA TYR A 276 3.48 -29.88 15.85
C TYR A 276 2.44 -29.00 15.16
N ALA A 277 1.77 -28.10 15.88
CA ALA A 277 0.86 -27.12 15.29
C ALA A 277 1.59 -26.20 14.30
N LYS A 278 2.86 -25.84 14.58
CA LYS A 278 3.71 -25.01 13.71
C LYS A 278 4.20 -25.71 12.44
N LYS A 279 3.96 -27.02 12.30
CA LYS A 279 4.12 -27.74 11.03
C LYS A 279 2.86 -27.69 10.15
N ASN A 280 1.73 -27.21 10.69
CA ASN A 280 0.51 -26.99 9.92
C ASN A 280 0.46 -25.52 9.43
N PRO A 281 0.36 -25.27 8.11
CA PRO A 281 0.15 -23.92 7.58
C PRO A 281 -1.02 -23.15 8.22
N ASP A 282 -2.10 -23.83 8.58
CA ASP A 282 -3.29 -23.17 9.15
C ASP A 282 -2.99 -22.45 10.47
N HIS A 283 -1.98 -22.90 11.22
CA HIS A 283 -1.50 -22.20 12.41
C HIS A 283 -1.06 -20.78 12.08
N TYR A 284 -0.23 -20.60 11.04
CA TYR A 284 0.25 -19.28 10.64
C TYR A 284 -0.83 -18.43 9.97
N VAL A 285 -1.83 -19.04 9.35
CA VAL A 285 -3.01 -18.31 8.85
C VAL A 285 -3.79 -17.70 10.01
N LEU A 286 -3.98 -18.45 11.10
CA LEU A 286 -4.63 -17.95 12.31
C LEU A 286 -3.79 -16.90 13.04
N GLU A 287 -2.47 -17.08 13.12
CA GLU A 287 -1.56 -16.05 13.64
C GLU A 287 -1.64 -14.77 12.80
N TYR A 288 -1.71 -14.89 11.46
CA TYR A 288 -1.88 -13.73 10.59
C TYR A 288 -3.15 -12.94 10.95
N LEU A 289 -4.30 -13.62 11.00
CA LEU A 289 -5.59 -12.97 11.28
C LEU A 289 -5.59 -12.27 12.64
N LYS A 290 -4.93 -12.87 13.64
CA LYS A 290 -4.82 -12.30 14.98
C LYS A 290 -3.94 -11.04 15.02
N GLU A 291 -2.79 -11.05 14.34
CA GLU A 291 -1.75 -10.04 14.50
C GLU A 291 -1.80 -8.91 13.44
N TYR A 292 -2.40 -9.19 12.27
CA TYR A 292 -2.41 -8.27 11.12
C TYR A 292 -3.82 -7.90 10.63
N GLY A 293 -4.85 -8.57 11.13
CA GLY A 293 -6.26 -8.33 10.79
C GLY A 293 -6.75 -9.16 9.60
N ASP A 294 -7.92 -8.79 9.07
CA ASP A 294 -8.58 -9.50 8.00
C ASP A 294 -7.77 -9.54 6.70
N PHE A 295 -8.03 -10.55 5.87
CA PHE A 295 -7.46 -10.60 4.53
C PHE A 295 -7.95 -9.41 3.70
N ALA A 296 -7.03 -8.82 2.94
CA ALA A 296 -7.44 -7.93 1.88
C ALA A 296 -8.28 -8.72 0.85
N PRO A 297 -9.33 -8.10 0.29
CA PRO A 297 -10.06 -8.73 -0.81
C PRO A 297 -9.08 -9.04 -1.94
N GLU A 298 -9.22 -10.22 -2.54
CA GLU A 298 -8.52 -10.49 -3.80
C GLU A 298 -8.98 -9.45 -4.83
N PRO A 299 -8.08 -8.70 -5.46
CA PRO A 299 -8.46 -7.74 -6.47
C PRO A 299 -9.21 -8.46 -7.59
N SER A 300 -10.35 -7.94 -7.98
CA SER A 300 -11.09 -8.47 -9.13
C SER A 300 -10.22 -8.36 -10.39
N LYS A 301 -10.55 -9.12 -11.44
CA LYS A 301 -9.87 -8.96 -12.73
C LYS A 301 -9.97 -7.51 -13.23
N GLN A 302 -11.08 -6.84 -12.93
CA GLN A 302 -11.30 -5.45 -13.28
C GLN A 302 -10.39 -4.50 -12.49
N ASP A 303 -10.17 -4.75 -11.18
CA ASP A 303 -9.21 -4.02 -10.36
C ASP A 303 -7.79 -4.21 -10.88
N LEU A 304 -7.41 -5.45 -11.21
CA LEU A 304 -6.09 -5.76 -11.79
C LEU A 304 -5.89 -5.06 -13.14
N ILE A 305 -6.91 -5.01 -14.00
CA ILE A 305 -6.86 -4.28 -15.27
C ILE A 305 -6.68 -2.78 -15.02
N ALA A 306 -7.38 -2.21 -14.04
CA ALA A 306 -7.25 -0.79 -13.69
C ALA A 306 -5.84 -0.47 -13.16
N ILE A 307 -5.37 -1.24 -12.17
CA ILE A 307 -4.03 -1.11 -11.59
C ILE A 307 -2.96 -1.24 -12.68
N ASN A 308 -3.06 -2.23 -13.57
CA ASN A 308 -2.09 -2.39 -14.63
C ASN A 308 -2.10 -1.24 -15.64
N ARG A 309 -3.27 -0.64 -15.92
CA ARG A 309 -3.36 0.53 -16.81
C ARG A 309 -2.68 1.75 -16.19
N GLU A 310 -2.93 2.01 -14.91
CA GLU A 310 -2.23 3.08 -14.17
C GLU A 310 -0.72 2.82 -14.17
N TYR A 311 -0.30 1.59 -13.91
CA TYR A 311 1.12 1.24 -13.92
C TYR A 311 1.76 1.35 -15.31
N ILE A 312 1.05 0.99 -16.39
CA ILE A 312 1.48 1.23 -17.77
C ILE A 312 1.70 2.73 -18.02
N ASP A 313 0.81 3.60 -17.53
CA ASP A 313 0.97 5.05 -17.65
C ASP A 313 2.20 5.56 -16.87
N GLU A 314 2.43 5.04 -15.66
CA GLU A 314 3.63 5.33 -14.86
C GLU A 314 4.92 4.86 -15.55
N LEU A 315 4.92 3.67 -16.15
CA LEU A 315 6.04 3.14 -16.93
C LEU A 315 6.29 4.01 -18.17
N HIS A 316 5.25 4.44 -18.87
CA HIS A 316 5.38 5.39 -19.98
C HIS A 316 5.97 6.73 -19.52
N ALA A 317 5.51 7.28 -18.40
CA ALA A 317 6.08 8.49 -17.83
C ALA A 317 7.56 8.31 -17.45
N SER A 318 7.89 7.19 -16.81
CA SER A 318 9.26 6.83 -16.41
C SER A 318 10.19 6.69 -17.62
N LEU A 319 9.71 6.07 -18.70
CA LEU A 319 10.45 5.84 -19.95
C LEU A 319 10.81 7.10 -20.73
N ARG A 320 10.01 8.19 -20.63
CA ARG A 320 10.33 9.50 -21.26
C ARG A 320 11.63 10.12 -20.75
N THR A 321 12.18 9.51 -19.73
CA THR A 321 12.91 10.17 -18.67
C THR A 321 14.11 9.29 -18.24
N SER A 322 14.11 8.01 -18.61
CA SER A 322 15.18 7.05 -18.33
C SER A 322 16.27 7.07 -19.41
N SER A 323 17.47 6.60 -19.06
CA SER A 323 18.59 6.35 -19.97
C SER A 323 19.31 5.04 -19.62
N GLY A 324 20.06 4.49 -20.57
CA GLY A 324 20.86 3.26 -20.39
C GLY A 324 20.03 2.05 -19.97
N ASP A 325 20.61 1.21 -19.10
CA ASP A 325 20.05 -0.06 -18.61
C ASP A 325 18.66 0.10 -18.00
N LYS A 326 18.41 1.24 -17.32
CA LYS A 326 17.09 1.55 -16.73
C LYS A 326 16.00 1.65 -17.80
N THR A 327 16.31 2.17 -18.98
CA THR A 327 15.35 2.21 -20.09
C THR A 327 14.98 0.81 -20.57
N ILE A 328 15.92 -0.14 -20.49
CA ILE A 328 15.72 -1.50 -20.99
C ILE A 328 14.85 -2.29 -20.02
N SER A 329 15.14 -2.23 -18.70
CA SER A 329 14.28 -2.84 -17.68
C SER A 329 12.85 -2.27 -17.71
N LEU A 330 12.70 -0.95 -17.85
CA LEU A 330 11.37 -0.33 -17.94
C LEU A 330 10.61 -0.74 -19.22
N ARG A 331 11.31 -0.97 -20.34
CA ARG A 331 10.68 -1.47 -21.59
C ARG A 331 10.23 -2.92 -21.44
N GLU A 332 11.05 -3.76 -20.84
CA GLU A 332 10.68 -5.14 -20.52
C GLU A 332 9.42 -5.16 -19.65
N GLU A 333 9.43 -4.41 -18.55
CA GLU A 333 8.33 -4.33 -17.58
C GLU A 333 7.04 -3.79 -18.21
N LEU A 334 7.15 -2.80 -19.10
CA LEU A 334 6.02 -2.30 -19.88
C LEU A 334 5.40 -3.39 -20.76
N VAL A 335 6.24 -4.16 -21.49
CA VAL A 335 5.75 -5.22 -22.38
C VAL A 335 5.09 -6.34 -21.58
N ARG A 336 5.69 -6.76 -20.46
CA ARG A 336 5.11 -7.80 -19.58
C ARG A 336 3.78 -7.36 -18.97
N THR A 337 3.71 -6.14 -18.44
CA THR A 337 2.48 -5.59 -17.85
C THR A 337 1.38 -5.46 -18.91
N SER A 338 1.73 -5.03 -20.13
CA SER A 338 0.80 -4.97 -21.25
C SER A 338 0.28 -6.36 -21.64
N ALA A 339 1.14 -7.37 -21.69
CA ALA A 339 0.76 -8.76 -21.97
C ALA A 339 -0.22 -9.31 -20.91
N GLN A 340 0.09 -9.11 -19.63
CA GLN A 340 -0.79 -9.51 -18.53
C GLN A 340 -2.15 -8.81 -18.59
N THR A 341 -2.16 -7.51 -18.91
CA THR A 341 -3.40 -6.73 -19.04
C THR A 341 -4.27 -7.24 -20.18
N ALA A 342 -3.67 -7.55 -21.33
CA ALA A 342 -4.38 -8.10 -22.48
C ALA A 342 -5.00 -9.47 -22.17
N GLN A 343 -4.29 -10.31 -21.43
CA GLN A 343 -4.83 -11.60 -20.97
C GLN A 343 -6.01 -11.41 -20.01
N LEU A 344 -5.86 -10.57 -18.98
CA LEU A 344 -6.93 -10.30 -18.00
C LEU A 344 -8.20 -9.74 -18.67
N GLN A 345 -8.04 -8.81 -19.62
CA GLN A 345 -9.16 -8.25 -20.39
C GLN A 345 -9.88 -9.33 -21.21
N ALA A 346 -9.14 -10.27 -21.80
CA ALA A 346 -9.74 -11.34 -22.59
C ALA A 346 -10.55 -12.31 -21.72
N GLU A 347 -9.99 -12.71 -20.58
CA GLU A 347 -10.69 -13.57 -19.63
C GLU A 347 -11.93 -12.88 -19.02
N GLN A 348 -11.86 -11.57 -18.76
CA GLN A 348 -13.00 -10.78 -18.28
C GLN A 348 -14.11 -10.74 -19.34
N PHE A 349 -13.75 -10.48 -20.60
CA PHE A 349 -14.71 -10.46 -21.70
C PHE A 349 -15.41 -11.81 -21.88
N GLU A 350 -14.67 -12.93 -21.82
CA GLU A 350 -15.29 -14.27 -21.89
C GLU A 350 -16.27 -14.51 -20.74
N GLN A 351 -15.91 -14.09 -19.52
CA GLN A 351 -16.81 -14.22 -18.38
C GLN A 351 -18.08 -13.38 -18.56
N GLU A 352 -17.96 -12.15 -19.05
CA GLU A 352 -19.13 -11.30 -19.34
C GLU A 352 -20.07 -11.93 -20.39
N ILE A 353 -19.54 -12.61 -21.40
CA ILE A 353 -20.34 -13.34 -22.39
C ILE A 353 -21.08 -14.51 -21.73
N LYS A 354 -20.39 -15.28 -20.88
CA LYS A 354 -21.00 -16.39 -20.11
C LYS A 354 -22.14 -15.89 -19.24
N ASP A 355 -21.91 -14.81 -18.51
CA ASP A 355 -22.90 -14.26 -17.57
C ASP A 355 -24.12 -13.69 -18.32
N LYS A 356 -23.91 -12.99 -19.44
CA LYS A 356 -25.00 -12.48 -20.29
C LYS A 356 -25.86 -13.62 -20.87
N LEU A 357 -25.23 -14.70 -21.35
CA LEU A 357 -25.94 -15.87 -21.86
C LEU A 357 -26.74 -16.57 -20.76
N ALA A 358 -26.13 -16.80 -19.59
CA ALA A 358 -26.80 -17.41 -18.44
C ALA A 358 -28.00 -16.56 -17.97
N SER A 359 -27.82 -15.24 -17.87
CA SER A 359 -28.91 -14.31 -17.51
C SER A 359 -30.05 -14.32 -18.53
N ALA A 360 -29.73 -14.29 -19.83
CA ALA A 360 -30.75 -14.33 -20.88
C ALA A 360 -31.53 -15.66 -20.89
N LYS A 361 -30.84 -16.79 -20.75
CA LYS A 361 -31.45 -18.12 -20.68
C LYS A 361 -32.37 -18.26 -19.47
N SER A 362 -31.92 -17.81 -18.30
CA SER A 362 -32.74 -17.81 -17.08
C SER A 362 -34.01 -16.96 -17.21
N LYS A 363 -33.95 -15.82 -17.91
CA LYS A 363 -35.15 -15.01 -18.20
C LYS A 363 -36.15 -15.75 -19.11
N VAL A 364 -35.67 -16.47 -20.11
CA VAL A 364 -36.53 -17.29 -20.99
C VAL A 364 -37.17 -18.43 -20.19
N GLU A 365 -36.41 -19.12 -19.35
CA GLU A 365 -36.93 -20.16 -18.43
C GLU A 365 -37.99 -19.61 -17.49
N ALA A 366 -37.79 -18.41 -16.93
CA ALA A 366 -38.74 -17.75 -16.06
C ALA A 366 -40.05 -17.43 -16.79
N HIS A 367 -39.99 -16.82 -17.98
CA HIS A 367 -41.19 -16.49 -18.76
C HIS A 367 -41.98 -17.72 -19.23
N ILE A 368 -41.27 -18.80 -19.63
CA ILE A 368 -41.92 -20.07 -19.92
C ILE A 368 -42.67 -20.57 -18.68
N SER A 369 -42.03 -20.56 -17.53
CA SER A 369 -42.63 -21.04 -16.27
C SER A 369 -43.84 -20.20 -15.85
N GLU A 370 -43.72 -18.87 -15.93
CA GLU A 370 -44.81 -17.92 -15.64
C GLU A 370 -46.03 -18.16 -16.54
N LEU A 371 -45.81 -18.29 -17.85
CA LEU A 371 -46.89 -18.53 -18.82
C LEU A 371 -47.55 -19.89 -18.59
N ARG A 372 -46.76 -20.95 -18.34
CA ARG A 372 -47.31 -22.27 -18.01
C ARG A 372 -48.20 -22.22 -16.77
N ASN A 373 -47.73 -21.59 -15.68
CA ASN A 373 -48.51 -21.45 -14.45
C ASN A 373 -49.81 -20.66 -14.67
N ALA A 374 -49.75 -19.59 -15.46
CA ALA A 374 -50.93 -18.81 -15.82
C ALA A 374 -51.94 -19.64 -16.62
N SER A 375 -51.47 -20.43 -17.60
CA SER A 375 -52.33 -21.32 -18.40
C SER A 375 -53.04 -22.37 -17.55
N PHE A 376 -52.35 -23.00 -16.58
CA PHE A 376 -52.98 -23.93 -15.64
C PHE A 376 -54.00 -23.27 -14.72
N THR A 377 -53.79 -22.01 -14.35
CA THR A 377 -54.73 -21.25 -13.51
C THR A 377 -55.99 -20.83 -14.29
N LEU A 378 -55.84 -20.50 -15.57
CA LEU A 378 -56.93 -19.95 -16.41
C LEU A 378 -57.75 -21.04 -17.12
N ALA A 379 -57.26 -22.27 -17.20
CA ALA A 379 -57.92 -23.38 -17.88
C ALA A 379 -59.12 -23.93 -17.07
N HIS A 380 -60.26 -23.22 -17.12
CA HIS A 380 -61.48 -23.60 -16.39
C HIS A 380 -62.31 -24.70 -17.08
N LYS A 381 -61.96 -25.06 -18.33
CA LYS A 381 -62.73 -25.97 -19.20
C LYS A 381 -61.88 -27.07 -19.85
N LEU A 382 -60.58 -27.08 -19.58
CA LEU A 382 -59.65 -28.07 -20.11
C LEU A 382 -59.16 -28.94 -18.96
N SER A 383 -58.97 -30.23 -19.22
CA SER A 383 -58.22 -31.12 -18.35
C SER A 383 -56.74 -30.74 -18.31
N SER A 384 -56.02 -31.15 -17.28
CA SER A 384 -54.56 -30.92 -17.19
C SER A 384 -53.81 -31.50 -18.40
N GLY A 385 -54.29 -32.60 -18.99
CA GLY A 385 -53.70 -33.19 -20.20
C GLY A 385 -53.86 -32.30 -21.43
N GLU A 386 -55.04 -31.72 -21.65
CA GLU A 386 -55.28 -30.79 -22.76
C GLU A 386 -54.48 -29.49 -22.62
N VAL A 387 -54.26 -29.01 -21.40
CA VAL A 387 -53.38 -27.86 -21.13
C VAL A 387 -51.92 -28.22 -21.41
N GLU A 388 -51.46 -29.41 -21.01
CA GLU A 388 -50.10 -29.87 -21.34
C GLU A 388 -49.89 -30.01 -22.85
N ASP A 389 -50.85 -30.58 -23.58
CA ASP A 389 -50.77 -30.72 -25.04
C ASP A 389 -50.64 -29.36 -25.72
N LEU A 390 -51.39 -28.35 -25.27
CA LEU A 390 -51.29 -26.97 -25.77
C LEU A 390 -49.94 -26.31 -25.45
N LEU A 391 -49.36 -26.62 -24.29
CA LEU A 391 -48.10 -26.05 -23.82
C LEU A 391 -46.87 -26.86 -24.26
N SER A 392 -47.05 -27.95 -25.00
CA SER A 392 -45.96 -28.84 -25.46
C SER A 392 -44.96 -28.14 -26.40
N GLU A 393 -45.38 -27.05 -27.05
CA GLU A 393 -44.52 -26.17 -27.85
C GLU A 393 -43.76 -25.14 -27.00
N LEU A 394 -44.23 -24.87 -25.78
CA LEU A 394 -43.63 -23.90 -24.85
C LEU A 394 -42.62 -24.58 -23.92
N THR A 395 -41.49 -24.97 -24.48
CA THR A 395 -40.36 -25.57 -23.75
C THR A 395 -39.07 -24.80 -24.02
N LEU A 396 -38.13 -24.84 -23.07
CA LEU A 396 -36.85 -24.15 -23.21
C LEU A 396 -36.10 -24.60 -24.46
N SER A 397 -36.08 -25.90 -24.75
CA SER A 397 -35.37 -26.46 -25.91
C SER A 397 -35.90 -25.95 -27.25
N LYS A 398 -37.16 -25.51 -27.32
CA LYS A 398 -37.77 -24.90 -28.51
C LYS A 398 -37.59 -23.38 -28.55
N ALA A 399 -37.61 -22.71 -27.40
CA ALA A 399 -37.47 -21.26 -27.28
C ALA A 399 -36.01 -20.76 -27.27
N TRP A 400 -35.06 -21.63 -26.92
CA TRP A 400 -33.65 -21.29 -26.77
C TRP A 400 -32.78 -22.05 -27.78
N ASN A 401 -32.02 -21.31 -28.58
CA ASN A 401 -31.11 -21.91 -29.55
C ASN A 401 -29.78 -22.32 -28.91
N GLY A 402 -29.73 -23.56 -28.41
CA GLY A 402 -28.51 -24.13 -27.81
C GLY A 402 -27.31 -24.20 -28.76
N GLY A 403 -27.55 -24.28 -30.08
CA GLY A 403 -26.47 -24.22 -31.08
C GLY A 403 -25.80 -22.85 -31.13
N THR A 404 -26.60 -21.79 -31.13
CA THR A 404 -26.09 -20.40 -31.05
C THR A 404 -25.39 -20.13 -29.72
N GLU A 405 -25.93 -20.62 -28.60
CA GLU A 405 -25.27 -20.54 -27.28
C GLU A 405 -23.87 -21.19 -27.33
N ALA A 406 -23.79 -22.44 -27.80
CA ALA A 406 -22.53 -23.17 -27.90
C ALA A 406 -21.53 -22.46 -28.83
N SER A 407 -21.97 -22.00 -30.01
CA SER A 407 -21.13 -21.27 -30.95
C SER A 407 -20.62 -19.93 -30.38
N THR A 408 -21.44 -19.24 -29.59
CA THR A 408 -21.07 -17.96 -28.96
C THR A 408 -20.02 -18.20 -27.87
N LEU A 409 -20.23 -19.21 -27.01
CA LEU A 409 -19.25 -19.62 -25.98
C LEU A 409 -17.93 -20.07 -26.60
N ALA A 410 -17.97 -20.84 -27.68
CA ALA A 410 -16.79 -21.28 -28.42
C ALA A 410 -16.02 -20.08 -29.01
N SER A 411 -16.73 -19.10 -29.56
CA SER A 411 -16.11 -17.88 -30.12
C SER A 411 -15.44 -17.03 -29.04
N ALA A 412 -16.08 -16.86 -27.87
CA ALA A 412 -15.50 -16.17 -26.73
C ALA A 412 -14.24 -16.89 -26.21
N SER A 413 -14.30 -18.22 -26.08
CA SER A 413 -13.15 -19.04 -25.66
C SER A 413 -11.99 -18.98 -26.67
N ALA A 414 -12.30 -18.98 -27.97
CA ALA A 414 -11.30 -18.84 -29.04
C ALA A 414 -10.62 -17.47 -29.00
N TYR A 415 -11.37 -16.40 -28.73
CA TYR A 415 -10.82 -15.07 -28.51
C TYR A 415 -9.85 -15.05 -27.31
N THR A 416 -10.25 -15.58 -26.15
CA THR A 416 -9.36 -15.68 -24.98
C THR A 416 -8.09 -16.47 -25.27
N THR A 417 -8.23 -17.59 -25.99
CA THR A 417 -7.08 -18.41 -26.41
C THR A 417 -6.13 -17.59 -27.28
N LYS A 418 -6.66 -16.86 -28.26
CA LYS A 418 -5.84 -16.00 -29.15
C LYS A 418 -5.11 -14.91 -28.38
N MET A 419 -5.79 -14.27 -27.43
CA MET A 419 -5.19 -13.23 -26.59
C MET A 419 -4.11 -13.79 -25.67
N THR A 420 -4.30 -15.01 -25.16
CA THR A 420 -3.28 -15.73 -24.37
C THR A 420 -2.04 -16.05 -25.21
N GLU A 421 -2.21 -16.48 -26.47
CA GLU A 421 -1.09 -16.67 -27.40
C GLU A 421 -0.33 -15.37 -27.66
N ILE A 422 -1.05 -14.27 -27.88
CA ILE A 422 -0.45 -12.94 -28.09
C ILE A 422 0.33 -12.52 -26.85
N ALA A 423 -0.25 -12.64 -25.66
CA ALA A 423 0.44 -12.35 -24.40
C ALA A 423 1.70 -13.21 -24.22
N GLY A 424 1.65 -14.49 -24.57
CA GLY A 424 2.81 -15.38 -24.60
C GLY A 424 3.90 -14.90 -25.56
N ASN A 425 3.54 -14.41 -26.74
CA ASN A 425 4.49 -13.84 -27.70
C ASN A 425 5.10 -12.52 -27.23
N LEU A 426 4.30 -11.66 -26.57
CA LEU A 426 4.79 -10.43 -25.95
C LEU A 426 5.79 -10.73 -24.83
N ASN A 427 5.52 -11.73 -24.00
CA ASN A 427 6.46 -12.16 -22.96
C ASN A 427 7.78 -12.66 -23.55
N LYS A 428 7.76 -13.45 -24.63
CA LYS A 428 8.98 -13.84 -25.35
C LYS A 428 9.71 -12.63 -25.94
N ALA A 429 8.99 -11.63 -26.43
CA ALA A 429 9.60 -10.39 -26.91
C ALA A 429 10.28 -9.63 -25.76
N ALA A 430 9.68 -9.59 -24.57
CA ALA A 430 10.29 -9.04 -23.37
C ALA A 430 11.58 -9.78 -22.99
N ASP A 431 11.57 -11.12 -23.00
CA ASP A 431 12.77 -11.93 -22.75
C ASP A 431 13.89 -11.61 -23.77
N ASN A 432 13.54 -11.40 -25.04
CA ASN A 432 14.49 -11.04 -26.08
C ASN A 432 15.07 -9.63 -25.90
N ILE A 433 14.30 -8.67 -25.37
CA ILE A 433 14.81 -7.32 -25.05
C ILE A 433 15.96 -7.44 -24.04
N VAL A 434 15.78 -8.23 -22.98
CA VAL A 434 16.81 -8.48 -21.97
C VAL A 434 18.03 -9.21 -22.57
N ALA A 435 17.79 -10.23 -23.41
CA ALA A 435 18.87 -11.03 -23.99
C ALA A 435 19.74 -10.26 -25.00
N ILE A 436 19.15 -9.36 -25.79
CA ILE A 436 19.89 -8.50 -26.73
C ILE A 436 20.77 -7.52 -25.96
N ASP A 437 20.24 -6.94 -24.88
CA ASP A 437 20.99 -6.02 -24.02
C ASP A 437 22.21 -6.68 -23.38
N GLN A 438 22.03 -7.85 -22.76
CA GLN A 438 23.14 -8.61 -22.17
C GLN A 438 24.25 -8.94 -23.19
N LYS A 439 23.89 -9.25 -24.44
CA LYS A 439 24.87 -9.48 -25.51
C LYS A 439 25.57 -8.19 -25.94
N GLY A 440 24.85 -7.07 -25.97
CA GLY A 440 25.44 -5.75 -26.25
C GLY A 440 26.47 -5.36 -25.19
N ALA A 441 26.12 -5.48 -23.91
CA ALA A 441 27.03 -5.20 -22.80
C ALA A 441 28.33 -6.03 -22.87
N GLN A 442 28.24 -7.32 -23.19
CA GLN A 442 29.42 -8.19 -23.35
C GLN A 442 30.36 -7.81 -24.50
N ILE A 443 29.85 -7.11 -25.53
CA ILE A 443 30.67 -6.60 -26.63
C ILE A 443 31.50 -5.40 -26.16
N PHE A 444 30.94 -4.54 -25.31
CA PHE A 444 31.62 -3.36 -24.76
C PHE A 444 32.58 -3.69 -23.62
N GLU A 445 32.40 -4.80 -22.89
CA GLU A 445 33.36 -5.27 -21.88
C GLU A 445 34.64 -5.90 -22.48
N LYS A 446 34.63 -6.24 -23.78
CA LYS A 446 35.76 -6.88 -24.49
C LYS A 446 36.53 -5.96 -25.43
N SER A 447 36.14 -4.69 -25.49
CA SER A 447 36.78 -3.61 -26.27
C SER A 447 37.40 -2.59 -25.32
#